data_AF-A0A920MKS6-F1
#
_entry.id   AF-A0A920MKS6-F1
#
_cell.length_a   1.000
_cell.length_b   1.000
_cell.length_c   1.000
_cell.angle_alpha   90.00
_cell.angle_beta   90.00
_cell.angle_gamma   90.00
#
_symmetry.space_group_name_H-M   'P 1'
#
loop_
_entity.id
_entity.type
_entity.pdbx_description
1 polymer ?
#
loop_
_entity_poly.entity_id
_entity_poly.type
_entity_poly.pdbx_seq_one_letter_code
_entity_poly.pdbx_strand_id
1 'polypeptide(L)' 'MHRINGESGFILNDMQLDEDDADARRLLEAGASLQLSEGYIAIQAESHPTQFRKIQINP' A
#
# COMPACT_ATOMS: atom_id res chain seq x y z
N MET A 1 8.01 4.81 5.50
CA MET A 1 8.45 6.17 5.10
C MET A 1 8.28 6.31 3.59
N HIS A 2 7.61 7.36 3.14
CA HIS A 2 7.43 7.68 1.73
C HIS A 2 8.39 8.80 1.30
N ARG A 3 9.10 8.61 0.17
CA ARG A 3 10.10 9.57 -0.34
C ARG A 3 9.92 9.86 -1.82
N ILE A 4 10.16 11.11 -2.21
CA ILE A 4 10.22 11.57 -3.60
C ILE A 4 11.53 12.33 -3.78
N ASN A 5 12.32 11.99 -4.81
CA ASN A 5 13.62 12.64 -5.09
C ASN A 5 14.58 12.68 -3.88
N GLY A 6 14.50 11.68 -2.99
CA GLY A 6 15.32 11.59 -1.78
C GLY A 6 14.76 12.32 -0.56
N GLU A 7 13.73 13.16 -0.74
CA GLU A 7 13.10 13.93 0.33
C GLU A 7 11.93 13.15 0.95
N SER A 8 11.82 13.20 2.28
CA SER A 8 10.73 12.54 3.01
C SER A 8 9.45 13.36 2.89
N GLY A 9 8.40 12.75 2.33
CA GLY A 9 7.06 13.34 2.31
C GLY A 9 6.33 13.08 3.63
N PHE A 10 6.13 11.82 3.97
CA PHE A 10 5.44 11.42 5.20
C PHE A 10 5.89 10.05 5.73
N ILE A 11 5.53 9.80 6.99
CA ILE A 11 5.76 8.53 7.68
C ILE A 11 4.39 8.00 8.10
N LEU A 12 4.05 6.80 7.61
CA LEU A 12 2.92 6.02 8.11
C LEU A 12 3.45 5.06 9.17
N ASN A 13 2.69 4.93 10.26
CA ASN A 13 2.91 3.96 11.32
C ASN A 13 1.60 3.18 11.52
N ASP A 14 1.69 2.01 12.15
CA ASP A 14 0.53 1.20 12.56
C ASP A 14 -0.48 0.94 11.43
N MET A 15 0.01 0.40 10.30
CA MET A 15 -0.82 0.11 9.12
C MET A 15 -1.93 -0.89 9.46
N GLN A 16 -3.16 -0.50 9.21
CA GLN A 16 -4.35 -1.26 9.52
C GLN A 16 -5.30 -1.32 8.33
N LEU A 17 -6.12 -2.37 8.28
CA LEU A 17 -7.31 -2.39 7.44
C LEU A 17 -8.29 -1.33 7.96
N ASP A 18 -8.84 -0.54 7.03
CA ASP A 18 -9.84 0.47 7.33
C ASP A 18 -11.21 -0.20 7.50
N GLU A 19 -11.81 -0.11 8.68
CA GLU A 19 -13.10 -0.75 8.98
C GLU A 19 -14.26 -0.13 8.17
N ASP A 20 -14.10 1.12 7.73
CA ASP A 20 -15.09 1.83 6.92
C ASP A 20 -14.95 1.52 5.41
N ASP A 21 -13.83 0.91 4.99
CA ASP A 21 -13.64 0.47 3.60
C ASP A 21 -14.38 -0.85 3.33
N ALA A 22 -15.13 -0.87 2.22
CA ALA A 22 -16.02 -2.00 1.91
C ALA A 22 -15.26 -3.31 1.61
N ASP A 23 -14.06 -3.22 1.05
CA ASP A 23 -13.25 -4.40 0.74
C ASP A 23 -12.49 -4.88 1.98
N ALA A 24 -11.90 -3.96 2.75
CA ALA A 24 -11.28 -4.25 4.04
C ALA A 24 -12.26 -4.90 5.02
N ARG A 25 -13.50 -4.40 5.11
CA ARG A 25 -14.54 -5.01 5.94
C ARG A 25 -14.82 -6.48 5.55
N ARG A 26 -14.87 -6.79 4.25
CA ARG A 26 -15.05 -8.18 3.79
C ARG A 26 -13.88 -9.07 4.21
N LEU A 27 -12.65 -8.54 4.19
CA LEU A 27 -11.46 -9.27 4.65
C LEU A 27 -11.51 -9.51 6.16
N LEU A 28 -11.87 -8.50 6.95
CA LEU A 28 -12.03 -8.59 8.40
C LEU A 28 -13.12 -9.62 8.78
N GLU A 29 -14.27 -9.57 8.11
CA GLU A 29 -15.35 -10.55 8.28
C GLU A 29 -14.93 -11.98 7.88
N ALA A 30 -14.01 -12.10 6.92
CA ALA A 30 -13.40 -13.38 6.53
C ALA A 30 -12.27 -13.85 7.46
N GLY A 31 -11.96 -13.10 8.53
CA GLY A 31 -10.98 -13.47 9.55
C GLY A 31 -9.57 -12.91 9.34
N ALA A 32 -9.40 -11.91 8.46
CA ALA A 32 -8.14 -11.20 8.35
C ALA A 32 -7.80 -10.42 9.65
N SER A 33 -6.50 -10.24 9.91
CA SER A 33 -6.01 -9.38 10.98
C SER A 33 -6.30 -7.91 10.69
N LEU A 34 -6.69 -7.13 11.70
CA LEU A 34 -6.77 -5.67 11.60
C LEU A 34 -5.41 -5.05 11.27
N GLN A 35 -4.34 -5.56 11.89
CA GLN A 35 -2.97 -5.12 11.63
C GLN A 35 -2.47 -5.74 10.32
N LEU A 36 -2.02 -4.89 9.41
CA LEU A 36 -1.53 -5.30 8.10
C LEU A 36 -0.05 -5.70 8.17
N SER A 37 0.22 -7.00 8.02
CA SER A 37 1.59 -7.55 8.03
C SER A 37 2.12 -7.92 6.65
N GLU A 38 1.23 -8.14 5.68
CA GLU A 38 1.57 -8.62 4.35
C GLU A 38 0.51 -8.21 3.32
N GLY A 39 0.85 -8.30 2.03
CA GLY A 39 -0.06 -7.97 0.95
C GLY A 39 0.64 -7.89 -0.40
N TYR A 40 -0.10 -7.43 -1.40
CA TYR A 40 0.43 -7.21 -2.76
C TYR A 40 0.84 -5.75 -2.94
N ILE A 41 1.95 -5.53 -3.66
CA ILE A 41 2.34 -4.22 -4.16
C ILE A 41 1.92 -4.14 -5.63
N ALA A 42 1.08 -3.16 -5.96
CA ALA A 42 0.64 -2.90 -7.32
C ALA A 42 1.18 -1.57 -7.83
N ILE A 43 1.50 -1.51 -9.13
CA ILE A 43 1.78 -0.26 -9.84
C ILE A 43 0.61 -0.04 -10.78
N GLN A 44 -0.17 1.00 -10.51
CA GLN A 44 -1.32 1.36 -11.32
C GLN A 44 -0.86 2.07 -12.59
N ALA A 45 -1.42 1.66 -13.73
CA ALA A 45 -1.35 2.44 -14.95
C ALA A 45 -2.43 3.53 -14.91
N GLU A 46 -2.04 4.77 -15.15
CA GLU A 46 -2.98 5.88 -15.27
C GLU A 46 -3.49 6.03 -16.71
N SER A 47 -4.49 6.89 -16.89
CA SER A 47 -5.05 7.22 -18.21
C SER A 47 -4.04 7.88 -19.18
N HIS A 48 -2.87 8.26 -18.70
CA HIS A 48 -1.78 8.84 -19.47
C HIS A 48 -0.52 7.95 -19.44
N PRO A 49 0.27 7.92 -20.52
CA PRO A 49 1.48 7.10 -20.57
C PRO A 49 2.47 7.42 -19.45
N THR A 50 2.83 6.41 -18.67
CA THR A 50 3.82 6.51 -17.58
C THR A 50 4.83 5.38 -17.72
N GLN A 51 6.12 5.69 -17.48
CA GLN A 51 7.21 4.72 -17.61
C GLN A 51 7.92 4.54 -16.27
N PHE A 52 8.06 3.28 -15.84
CA PHE A 52 8.78 2.91 -14.63
C PHE A 52 10.00 2.06 -14.99
N ARG A 53 11.12 2.28 -14.29
CA ARG A 53 12.34 1.47 -14.43
C ARG A 53 13.04 1.36 -13.09
N LYS A 54 13.89 0.33 -12.94
CA LYS A 54 14.68 0.07 -11.72
C LYS A 54 13.80 -0.09 -10.46
N ILE A 55 12.74 -0.89 -10.56
CA ILE A 55 11.91 -1.26 -9.41
C ILE A 55 12.67 -2.32 -8.62
N GLN A 56 12.90 -2.08 -7.33
CA GLN A 56 13.65 -2.97 -6.44
C GLN A 56 12.85 -3.21 -5.17
N ILE A 57 12.83 -4.45 -4.70
CA ILE A 57 12.21 -4.86 -3.44
C ILE A 57 13.33 -5.45 -2.57
N ASN A 58 13.47 -4.94 -1.36
CA ASN A 58 14.35 -5.49 -0.35
C ASN A 58 13.47 -6.17 0.71
N PRO A 59 13.80 -7.40 1.14
CA PRO A 59 13.12 -8.07 2.25
C PRO A 59 13.40 -7.41 3.60
#